data_AF-A0A8T0F150-F1
#
_entry.id   AF-A0A8T0F150-F1
#
_cell.length_a   1.000
_cell.length_b   1.000
_cell.length_c   1.000
_cell.angle_alpha   90.00
_cell.angle_beta   90.00
_cell.angle_gamma   90.00
#
_symmetry.space_group_name_H-M   'P 1'
#
loop_
_entity.id
_entity.type
_entity.pdbx_description
1 polymer ?
#
loop_
_entity_poly.entity_id
_entity_poly.type
_entity_poly.pdbx_seq_one_letter_code
_entity_poly.pdbx_strand_id
1 'polypeptide(L)'
;MDPTKILMDAGRILKINNSFFTTRSKPEDIKLKTDDGQVINCFIPAVLYIGQASCRNGFIGSTKEEQASVYQWLEYCLLKSQSPSNEILKELNAFLQDKVYFVGNKFTIVDLIMYLSLQEIYSKMTFQDKELYSNLSRWFRLVQNDACLQKLYPKICFAKTKLYS
;
A
#
# COMPACT_ATOMS: atom_id res chain seq x y z
N MET A 1 -4.13 9.42 -6.22
CA MET A 1 -4.50 8.02 -5.90
C MET A 1 -5.99 7.99 -5.56
N ASP A 2 -6.70 6.93 -5.94
CA ASP A 2 -8.13 6.74 -5.61
C ASP A 2 -8.23 5.79 -4.40
N PRO A 3 -8.57 6.30 -3.19
CA PRO A 3 -8.70 5.49 -1.98
C PRO A 3 -9.72 4.35 -2.12
N THR A 4 -10.76 4.55 -2.93
CA THR A 4 -11.79 3.55 -3.20
C THR A 4 -11.19 2.33 -3.85
N LYS A 5 -10.47 2.55 -4.96
CA LYS A 5 -9.85 1.49 -5.76
C LYS A 5 -8.88 0.70 -4.89
N ILE A 6 -8.10 1.38 -4.07
CA ILE A 6 -7.16 0.73 -3.14
C ILE A 6 -7.88 -0.19 -2.16
N LEU A 7 -8.96 0.28 -1.53
CA LEU A 7 -9.71 -0.54 -0.57
C LEU A 7 -10.32 -1.78 -1.25
N MET A 8 -10.91 -1.60 -2.43
CA MET A 8 -11.46 -2.72 -3.21
C MET A 8 -10.39 -3.74 -3.58
N ASP A 9 -9.23 -3.27 -4.07
CA ASP A 9 -8.16 -4.14 -4.48
C ASP A 9 -7.52 -4.85 -3.28
N ALA A 10 -7.30 -4.14 -2.17
CA ALA A 10 -6.83 -4.74 -0.92
C ALA A 10 -7.79 -5.83 -0.42
N GLY A 11 -9.11 -5.57 -0.45
CA GLY A 11 -10.13 -6.55 -0.10
C GLY A 11 -10.09 -7.80 -0.99
N ARG A 12 -9.94 -7.62 -2.31
CA ARG A 12 -9.79 -8.73 -3.28
C ARG A 12 -8.51 -9.54 -3.05
N ILE A 13 -7.39 -8.86 -2.86
CA ILE A 13 -6.07 -9.47 -2.63
C ILE A 13 -6.09 -10.30 -1.35
N LEU A 14 -6.70 -9.78 -0.29
CA LEU A 14 -6.81 -10.43 1.00
C LEU A 14 -7.99 -11.41 1.10
N LYS A 15 -8.80 -11.54 0.04
CA LYS A 15 -9.98 -12.42 -0.05
C LYS A 15 -10.97 -12.19 1.09
N ILE A 16 -11.22 -10.93 1.45
CA ILE A 16 -12.26 -10.59 2.42
C ILE A 16 -13.61 -10.80 1.72
N ASN A 17 -14.35 -11.83 2.15
CA ASN A 17 -15.69 -12.11 1.61
C ASN A 17 -16.65 -10.99 2.03
N ASN A 18 -17.61 -10.64 1.16
CA ASN A 18 -18.83 -9.86 1.46
C ASN A 18 -18.74 -8.39 1.90
N SER A 19 -17.61 -7.72 1.82
CA SER A 19 -17.59 -6.27 1.98
C SER A 19 -17.98 -5.54 0.70
N PHE A 20 -19.22 -4.99 0.64
CA PHE A 20 -19.61 -4.07 -0.42
C PHE A 20 -18.91 -2.72 -0.19
N PHE A 21 -17.94 -2.40 -1.06
CA PHE A 21 -17.30 -1.10 -1.11
C PHE A 21 -18.16 -0.17 -1.97
N THR A 22 -18.71 0.89 -1.38
CA THR A 22 -19.43 1.92 -2.15
C THR A 22 -18.83 3.28 -1.82
N THR A 23 -18.46 4.04 -2.84
CA THR A 23 -17.90 5.38 -2.64
C THR A 23 -18.54 6.36 -3.61
N ARG A 24 -18.58 7.63 -3.21
CA ARG A 24 -18.89 8.74 -4.11
C ARG A 24 -17.78 9.77 -4.00
N SER A 25 -17.02 9.97 -5.07
CA SER A 25 -16.26 11.17 -5.43
C SER A 25 -15.18 11.76 -4.48
N LYS A 26 -15.25 11.65 -3.15
CA LYS A 26 -14.28 12.25 -2.20
C LYS A 26 -13.79 11.24 -1.15
N PRO A 27 -12.57 11.41 -0.57
CA PRO A 27 -12.05 10.52 0.47
C PRO A 27 -12.90 10.48 1.75
N GLU A 28 -13.63 11.55 2.02
CA GLU A 28 -14.56 11.71 3.16
C GLU A 28 -15.85 10.88 2.99
N ASP A 29 -16.16 10.46 1.77
CA ASP A 29 -17.38 9.73 1.39
C ASP A 29 -17.16 8.22 1.23
N ILE A 30 -16.03 7.70 1.71
CA ILE A 30 -15.72 6.27 1.68
C ILE A 30 -16.62 5.53 2.65
N LYS A 31 -17.44 4.61 2.13
CA LYS A 31 -18.30 3.74 2.94
C LYS A 31 -17.94 2.28 2.69
N LEU A 32 -17.46 1.62 3.73
CA LEU A 32 -17.26 0.19 3.78
C LEU A 32 -18.40 -0.44 4.56
N LYS A 33 -19.21 -1.27 3.92
CA LYS A 33 -20.19 -2.10 4.62
C LYS A 33 -19.53 -3.42 5.02
N THR A 34 -19.57 -3.74 6.30
CA THR A 34 -19.03 -4.97 6.89
C THR A 34 -20.06 -6.09 6.88
N ASP A 35 -19.62 -7.32 7.15
CA ASP A 35 -20.47 -8.53 7.10
C ASP A 35 -21.57 -8.52 8.17
N ASP A 36 -21.32 -7.86 9.30
CA ASP A 36 -22.26 -7.64 10.39
C ASP A 36 -23.21 -6.45 10.14
N GLY A 37 -23.12 -5.82 8.97
CA GLY A 37 -24.00 -4.72 8.55
C GLY A 37 -23.58 -3.34 9.06
N GLN A 38 -22.46 -3.21 9.79
CA GLN A 38 -21.91 -1.91 10.14
C GLN A 38 -21.40 -1.17 8.90
N VAL A 39 -21.36 0.17 8.99
CA VAL A 39 -20.82 1.02 7.93
C VAL A 39 -19.65 1.81 8.50
N ILE A 40 -18.46 1.52 7.99
CA ILE A 40 -17.24 2.25 8.35
C ILE A 40 -17.10 3.43 7.38
N ASN A 41 -17.15 4.62 7.95
CA ASN A 41 -17.03 5.90 7.23
C ASN A 41 -15.64 6.47 7.49
N CYS A 42 -14.62 6.06 6.73
CA CYS A 42 -13.28 6.68 6.62
C CYS A 42 -12.27 5.67 6.03
N PHE A 43 -11.21 6.18 5.39
CA PHE A 43 -10.15 5.34 4.80
C PHE A 43 -9.38 4.51 5.83
N ILE A 44 -8.79 5.15 6.86
CA ILE A 44 -7.91 4.46 7.81
C ILE A 44 -8.65 3.36 8.59
N PRO A 45 -9.82 3.60 9.21
CA PRO A 45 -10.56 2.54 9.88
C PRO A 45 -10.97 1.40 8.94
N ALA A 46 -11.31 1.70 7.68
CA ALA A 46 -11.62 0.68 6.68
C ALA A 46 -10.40 -0.19 6.33
N VAL A 47 -9.23 0.41 6.14
CA VAL A 47 -7.97 -0.33 5.93
C VAL A 47 -7.65 -1.22 7.13
N LEU A 48 -7.80 -0.71 8.35
CA LEU A 48 -7.52 -1.46 9.57
C LEU A 48 -8.48 -2.65 9.73
N TYR A 49 -9.77 -2.45 9.44
CA TYR A 49 -10.75 -3.54 9.41
C TYR A 49 -10.35 -4.64 8.41
N ILE A 50 -10.01 -4.27 7.17
CA ILE A 50 -9.52 -5.22 6.16
C ILE A 50 -8.28 -5.97 6.65
N GLY A 51 -7.35 -5.26 7.28
CA GLY A 51 -6.14 -5.84 7.86
C GLY A 51 -6.46 -6.85 8.96
N GLN A 52 -7.39 -6.55 9.86
CA GLN A 52 -7.85 -7.43 10.93
C GLN A 52 -8.58 -8.67 10.39
N ALA A 53 -9.47 -8.47 9.41
CA ALA A 53 -10.24 -9.54 8.78
C ALA A 53 -9.38 -10.51 7.95
N SER A 54 -8.15 -10.13 7.58
CA SER A 54 -7.25 -10.96 6.79
C SER A 54 -6.65 -12.18 7.52
N CYS A 55 -6.91 -12.34 8.82
CA CYS A 55 -6.37 -13.41 9.67
C CYS A 55 -4.82 -13.51 9.65
N ARG A 56 -4.11 -12.44 9.27
CA ARG A 56 -2.65 -12.38 9.28
C ARG A 56 -2.15 -11.83 10.62
N ASN A 57 -1.35 -12.61 11.35
CA ASN A 57 -0.83 -12.22 12.66
C ASN A 57 0.04 -10.96 12.58
N GLY A 58 -0.28 -9.95 13.40
CA GLY A 58 0.51 -8.71 13.50
C GLY A 58 0.46 -7.81 12.26
N PHE A 59 -0.48 -8.04 11.34
CA PHE A 59 -0.54 -7.34 10.05
C PHE A 59 -0.90 -5.84 10.17
N ILE A 60 -1.54 -5.46 11.27
CA ILE A 60 -1.84 -4.07 11.65
C ILE A 60 -0.91 -3.56 12.78
N GLY A 61 0.25 -4.21 12.98
CA GLY A 61 1.19 -3.94 14.06
C GLY A 61 0.92 -4.78 15.32
N SER A 62 1.99 -5.31 15.91
CA SER A 62 1.97 -6.16 17.11
C SER A 62 2.28 -5.41 18.40
N THR A 63 3.01 -4.29 18.32
CA THR A 63 3.30 -3.42 19.48
C THR A 63 2.62 -2.06 19.31
N LYS A 64 2.61 -1.24 20.37
CA LYS A 64 2.02 0.11 20.29
C LYS A 64 2.79 1.01 19.33
N GLU A 65 4.10 0.84 19.26
CA GLU A 65 4.98 1.55 18.34
C GLU A 65 4.72 1.15 16.88
N GLU A 66 4.58 -0.16 16.62
CA GLU A 66 4.21 -0.65 15.28
C GLU A 66 2.81 -0.16 14.89
N GLN A 67 1.84 -0.20 15.81
CA GLN A 67 0.49 0.32 15.56
C GLN A 67 0.52 1.81 15.24
N ALA A 68 1.22 2.63 16.03
CA ALA A 68 1.37 4.06 15.75
C ALA A 68 2.01 4.31 14.38
N SER A 69 3.04 3.52 14.02
CA SER A 69 3.69 3.60 12.71
C SER A 69 2.72 3.23 11.57
N VAL A 70 1.83 2.25 11.78
CA VAL A 70 0.78 1.92 10.81
C VAL A 70 -0.12 3.13 10.57
N TYR A 71 -0.63 3.76 11.63
CA TYR A 71 -1.49 4.95 11.49
C TYR A 71 -0.78 6.08 10.72
N GLN A 72 0.46 6.39 11.11
CA GLN A 72 1.27 7.42 10.46
C GLN A 72 1.39 7.18 8.96
N TRP A 73 1.73 5.96 8.53
CA TRP A 73 1.91 5.67 7.11
C TRP A 73 0.60 5.67 6.31
N LEU A 74 -0.51 5.24 6.93
CA LEU A 74 -1.81 5.31 6.27
C LEU A 74 -2.29 6.77 6.11
N GLU A 75 -2.01 7.63 7.08
CA GLU A 75 -2.25 9.07 6.97
C GLU A 75 -1.36 9.71 5.90
N TYR A 76 -0.06 9.37 5.90
CA TYR A 76 0.87 9.82 4.86
C TYR A 76 0.38 9.45 3.46
N CYS A 77 -0.05 8.20 3.24
CA CYS A 77 -0.65 7.75 1.98
C CYS A 77 -1.82 8.65 1.56
N LEU A 78 -2.73 8.94 2.50
CA LEU A 78 -3.93 9.72 2.22
C LEU A 78 -3.59 11.17 1.84
N LEU A 79 -2.70 11.82 2.60
CA LEU A 79 -2.32 13.22 2.37
C LEU A 79 -1.52 13.40 1.08
N LYS A 80 -0.57 12.50 0.81
CA LYS A 80 0.35 12.60 -0.34
C LYS A 80 -0.25 12.04 -1.64
N SER A 81 -1.39 11.35 -1.56
CA SER A 81 -2.12 10.84 -2.72
C SER A 81 -2.64 11.90 -3.69
N GLN A 82 -2.81 13.15 -3.22
CA GLN A 82 -3.45 14.23 -3.98
C GLN A 82 -2.51 14.88 -5.00
N SER A 83 -1.19 14.72 -4.87
CA SER A 83 -0.21 15.21 -5.83
C SER A 83 1.13 14.46 -5.65
N PRO A 84 1.29 13.28 -6.25
CA PRO A 84 2.54 12.54 -6.17
C PRO A 84 3.64 13.30 -6.92
N SER A 85 4.45 14.05 -6.18
CA SER A 85 5.65 14.71 -6.68
C SER A 85 6.85 13.77 -6.64
N ASN A 86 7.89 14.07 -7.43
CA ASN A 86 9.18 13.39 -7.35
C ASN A 86 9.78 13.43 -5.93
N GLU A 87 9.39 14.40 -5.10
CA GLU A 87 9.86 14.52 -3.71
C GLU A 87 9.35 13.37 -2.85
N ILE A 88 8.09 12.94 -3.03
CA ILE A 88 7.53 11.79 -2.31
C ILE A 88 8.34 10.52 -2.62
N LEU A 89 8.69 10.31 -3.89
CA LEU A 89 9.50 9.16 -4.29
C LEU A 89 10.91 9.21 -3.70
N LYS A 90 11.53 10.39 -3.65
CA LYS A 90 12.83 10.61 -2.99
C LYS A 90 12.75 10.33 -1.49
N GLU A 91 11.72 10.84 -0.83
CA GLU A 91 11.49 10.65 0.61
C GLU A 91 11.31 9.17 0.96
N LEU A 92 10.42 8.47 0.24
CA LEU A 92 10.19 7.04 0.45
C LEU A 92 11.45 6.21 0.15
N ASN A 93 12.20 6.58 -0.90
CA ASN A 93 13.46 5.92 -1.23
C ASN A 93 14.53 6.12 -0.16
N ALA A 94 14.62 7.31 0.44
CA ALA A 94 15.53 7.57 1.56
C ALA A 94 15.10 6.80 2.82
N PHE A 95 13.79 6.82 3.13
CA PHE A 95 13.25 6.10 4.29
C PHE A 95 13.53 4.58 4.24
N LEU A 96 13.45 3.98 3.05
CA LEU A 96 13.69 2.55 2.80
C LEU A 96 15.17 2.18 2.61
N GLN A 97 16.11 3.11 2.81
CA GLN A 97 17.53 2.83 2.62
C GLN A 97 18.03 1.71 3.55
N ASP A 98 17.60 1.72 4.80
CA ASP A 98 18.00 0.79 5.86
C ASP A 98 16.86 -0.15 6.30
N LYS A 99 15.73 -0.17 5.58
CA LYS A 99 14.52 -0.90 5.98
C LYS A 99 14.04 -1.86 4.91
N VAL A 100 13.56 -3.03 5.34
CA VAL A 100 12.96 -4.02 4.43
C VAL A 100 11.50 -3.69 4.16
N TYR A 101 10.76 -3.22 5.17
CA TYR A 101 9.33 -2.89 5.13
C TYR A 101 9.07 -1.53 5.80
N PHE A 102 7.85 -1.02 5.66
CA PHE A 102 7.49 0.28 6.26
C PHE A 102 7.32 0.25 7.78
N VAL A 103 6.89 -0.89 8.33
CA VAL A 103 6.62 -1.05 9.76
C VAL A 103 7.33 -2.31 10.28
N GLY A 104 8.24 -2.11 11.24
CA GLY A 104 9.03 -3.20 11.80
C GLY A 104 9.82 -3.97 10.73
N ASN A 105 9.94 -5.28 10.91
CA ASN A 105 10.71 -6.17 10.03
C ASN A 105 9.85 -7.21 9.31
N LYS A 106 8.55 -6.96 9.17
CA LYS A 106 7.58 -7.87 8.55
C LYS A 106 6.66 -7.13 7.60
N PHE A 107 6.09 -7.85 6.63
CA PHE A 107 5.08 -7.31 5.73
C PHE A 107 3.80 -6.97 6.51
N THR A 108 3.33 -5.73 6.38
CA THR A 108 2.13 -5.21 7.06
C THR A 108 1.10 -4.67 6.07
N ILE A 109 -0.08 -4.29 6.57
CA ILE A 109 -1.12 -3.64 5.77
C ILE A 109 -0.59 -2.37 5.09
N VAL A 110 0.36 -1.68 5.71
CA VAL A 110 0.99 -0.48 5.13
C VAL A 110 1.70 -0.82 3.83
N ASP A 111 2.48 -1.90 3.80
CA ASP A 111 3.22 -2.29 2.61
C ASP A 111 2.26 -2.61 1.44
N LEU A 112 1.14 -3.27 1.74
CA LEU A 112 0.08 -3.51 0.75
C LEU A 112 -0.52 -2.20 0.22
N ILE A 113 -0.93 -1.30 1.12
CA ILE A 113 -1.60 -0.04 0.72
C ILE A 113 -0.63 0.90 -0.02
N MET A 114 0.62 1.00 0.42
CA MET A 114 1.68 1.74 -0.28
C MET A 114 1.92 1.17 -1.67
N TYR A 115 2.00 -0.16 -1.80
CA TYR A 115 2.21 -0.82 -3.09
C TYR A 115 1.09 -0.47 -4.07
N LEU A 116 -0.17 -0.62 -3.63
CA LEU A 116 -1.34 -0.28 -4.44
C LEU A 116 -1.36 1.22 -4.82
N SER A 117 -0.95 2.09 -3.91
CA SER A 117 -0.88 3.55 -4.14
C SER A 117 0.17 3.94 -5.19
N LEU A 118 1.29 3.22 -5.24
CA LEU A 118 2.42 3.50 -6.12
C LEU A 118 2.37 2.73 -7.45
N GLN A 119 1.50 1.73 -7.57
CA GLN A 119 1.48 0.82 -8.72
C GLN A 119 1.28 1.52 -10.06
N GLU A 120 0.38 2.52 -10.13
CA GLU A 120 0.17 3.25 -11.37
C GLU A 120 1.43 4.02 -11.81
N ILE A 121 2.12 4.64 -10.86
CA ILE A 121 3.35 5.40 -11.11
C ILE A 121 4.47 4.45 -11.58
N TYR A 122 4.73 3.38 -10.83
CA TYR A 122 5.79 2.43 -11.12
C TYR A 122 5.58 1.66 -12.44
N SER A 123 4.32 1.45 -12.85
CA SER A 123 4.00 0.79 -14.12
C SER A 123 4.41 1.62 -15.33
N LYS A 124 4.49 2.95 -15.18
CA LYS A 124 4.83 3.90 -16.24
C LYS A 124 6.31 4.30 -16.24
N MET A 125 7.06 3.97 -15.17
CA MET A 125 8.47 4.32 -15.03
C MET A 125 9.40 3.50 -15.92
N THR A 126 10.40 4.17 -16.49
CA THR A 126 11.50 3.54 -17.22
C THR A 126 12.45 2.81 -16.26
N PHE A 127 13.39 2.02 -16.81
CA PHE A 127 14.45 1.43 -16.00
C PHE A 127 15.35 2.49 -15.36
N GLN A 128 15.60 3.60 -16.07
CA GLN A 128 16.39 4.71 -15.55
C GLN A 128 15.70 5.39 -14.36
N ASP A 129 14.39 5.65 -14.45
CA ASP A 129 13.62 6.22 -13.33
C ASP A 129 13.67 5.30 -12.10
N LYS A 130 13.49 3.99 -12.32
CA LYS A 130 13.54 2.98 -11.25
C LYS A 130 14.92 2.88 -10.60
N GLU A 131 15.99 3.16 -11.33
CA GLU A 131 17.36 3.19 -10.81
C GLU A 131 17.60 4.38 -9.88
N LEU A 132 16.99 5.55 -10.16
CA LEU A 132 17.04 6.72 -9.27
C LEU A 132 16.44 6.43 -7.89
N TYR A 133 15.43 5.56 -7.83
CA TYR A 133 14.74 5.15 -6.61
C TYR A 133 15.05 3.71 -6.23
N SER A 134 16.33 3.33 -6.22
CA SER A 134 16.78 1.94 -6.06
C SER A 134 16.26 1.22 -4.80
N ASN A 135 16.17 1.90 -3.65
CA ASN A 135 15.67 1.30 -2.40
C ASN A 135 14.15 1.06 -2.48
N LEU A 136 13.42 2.04 -3.02
CA LEU A 136 11.98 1.91 -3.23
C LEU A 136 11.69 0.83 -4.29
N SER A 137 12.46 0.77 -5.37
CA SER A 137 12.40 -0.29 -6.38
C SER A 137 12.70 -1.68 -5.81
N ARG A 138 13.68 -1.80 -4.89
CA ARG A 138 13.97 -3.05 -4.17
C ARG A 138 12.76 -3.51 -3.34
N TRP A 139 12.18 -2.60 -2.56
CA TRP A 139 10.98 -2.89 -1.77
C TRP A 139 9.78 -3.23 -2.67
N PHE A 140 9.57 -2.49 -3.75
CA PHE A 140 8.48 -2.73 -4.70
C PHE A 140 8.57 -4.13 -5.32
N ARG A 141 9.79 -4.51 -5.72
CA ARG A 141 10.09 -5.85 -6.25
C ARG A 141 9.85 -6.94 -5.21
N LEU A 142 10.13 -6.67 -3.94
CA LEU A 142 9.86 -7.60 -2.84
C LEU A 142 8.35 -7.80 -2.65
N VAL A 143 7.59 -6.71 -2.53
CA VAL A 143 6.15 -6.75 -2.28
C VAL A 143 5.39 -7.42 -3.42
N GLN A 144 5.69 -7.10 -4.69
CA GLN A 144 4.98 -7.71 -5.84
C GLN A 144 5.16 -9.24 -5.95
N ASN A 145 6.08 -9.84 -5.21
CA ASN A 145 6.28 -11.28 -5.22
C ASN A 145 5.31 -12.03 -4.28
N ASP A 146 4.46 -11.34 -3.52
CA ASP A 146 3.34 -11.96 -2.81
C ASP A 146 2.36 -12.59 -3.82
N ALA A 147 2.02 -13.86 -3.62
CA ALA A 147 1.21 -14.63 -4.55
C ALA A 147 -0.22 -14.09 -4.72
N CYS A 148 -0.75 -13.36 -3.73
CA CYS A 148 -2.07 -12.73 -3.83
C CYS A 148 -2.03 -11.47 -4.71
N LEU A 149 -0.91 -10.74 -4.72
CA LEU A 149 -0.74 -9.53 -5.52
C LEU A 149 -0.63 -9.80 -7.02
N GLN A 150 0.11 -10.85 -7.39
CA GLN A 150 0.33 -11.21 -8.81
C GLN A 150 -0.93 -11.59 -9.58
N LYS A 151 -2.02 -11.93 -8.87
CA LYS A 151 -3.30 -12.28 -9.50
C LYS A 151 -4.04 -11.04 -10.02
N LEU A 152 -3.84 -9.89 -9.39
CA LEU A 152 -4.58 -8.67 -9.71
C LEU A 152 -3.73 -7.69 -10.53
N TYR A 153 -2.42 -7.72 -10.37
CA TYR A 153 -1.51 -6.76 -10.99
C TYR A 153 -0.42 -7.46 -11.79
N PRO A 154 -0.12 -6.98 -13.03
CA PRO A 154 0.98 -7.51 -13.81
C PRO A 154 2.31 -7.22 -13.11
N LYS A 155 3.25 -8.16 -13.23
CA LYS A 155 4.57 -8.03 -12.63
C LYS A 155 5.35 -6.91 -13.32
N ILE A 156 5.88 -5.97 -12.53
CA ILE A 156 6.75 -4.92 -13.03
C ILE A 156 8.19 -5.43 -13.08
N CYS A 157 8.84 -5.24 -14.23
CA CYS A 157 10.25 -5.61 -14.42
C CYS A 157 11.18 -4.59 -13.78
N PHE A 158 12.24 -5.10 -13.15
CA PHE A 158 13.32 -4.34 -12.53
C PHE A 158 14.67 -4.92 -12.97
N ALA A 159 15.63 -4.05 -13.32
CA ALA A 159 17.01 -4.46 -13.56
C ALA A 159 17.66 -4.96 -12.26
N LYS A 160 18.54 -5.95 -12.35
CA LYS A 160 19.31 -6.47 -11.20
C LYS A 160 20.65 -5.77 -11.00
N THR A 161 21.11 -5.04 -12.02
CA THR A 161 22.36 -4.30 -12.08
C THR A 161 22.08 -2.86 -12.48
N LYS A 162 22.97 -1.94 -12.12
CA LYS A 162 22.93 -0.57 -12.65
C LYS A 162 23.18 -0.59 -14.15
N LEU A 163 22.40 0.18 -14.89
CA LEU A 163 22.46 0.24 -16.36
C LEU A 163 22.97 1.59 -16.86
N TYR A 164 22.91 2.64 -16.04
CA TYR A 164 23.11 4.03 -16.49
C TYR A 164 24.18 4.79 -15.68
N SER A 165 25.09 4.07 -15.01
CA SER A 165 26.22 4.62 -14.26
C SER A 165 27.31 5.23 -15.15
#